data_AF-A0A9E0VKS0-F1
#
_entry.id   AF-A0A9E0VKS0-F1
#
_cell.length_a   1.000
_cell.length_b   1.000
_cell.length_c   1.000
_cell.angle_alpha   90.00
_cell.angle_beta   90.00
_cell.angle_gamma   90.00
#
_symmetry.space_group_name_H-M   'P 1'
#
loop_
_entity.id
_entity.type
_entity.pdbx_description
1 polymer ?
#
loop_
_entity_poly.entity_id
_entity_poly.type
_entity_poly.pdbx_seq_one_letter_code
_entity_poly.pdbx_strand_id
1 'polypeptide(L)'
;MLRFAPILLAFLALSAHAENRPCPASREYITALEFLRSSSSLKLPEPEARKYADEIAKGCAGAAERFIRVSAMLSRAGLSGREAAETGKRFAIGTPAEVDTFVTVFKRAFAEEYLDLDLGDSLRMALSLAKEFAGDQPQVRADFEKLLAFCTEEKNLGLPKPQCGAFASRIAAKGETWNGGVAGPFIRGFEYLTSSHGPSLVSGEALKVSETLLAAGPGAFENFTQAYGYAVAEGGLHLGREDAIKFARGLALTRDAHETTPEKPAAKK
;
A
#
# COMPACT_ATOMS: atom_id res chain seq x y z
N MET A 1 6.04 -2.45 60.64
CA MET A 1 4.98 -3.29 60.05
C MET A 1 4.28 -2.49 58.97
N LEU A 2 4.69 -2.61 57.70
CA LEU A 2 4.08 -1.93 56.56
C LEU A 2 3.32 -2.96 55.72
N ARG A 3 2.01 -2.73 55.56
CA ARG A 3 1.08 -3.57 54.81
C ARG A 3 1.13 -3.19 53.33
N PHE A 4 1.38 -4.17 52.47
CA PHE A 4 1.19 -4.06 51.02
C PHE A 4 -0.28 -4.31 50.66
N ALA A 5 -0.87 -3.41 49.87
CA ALA A 5 -2.19 -3.57 49.25
C ALA A 5 -2.01 -3.96 47.77
N PRO A 6 -2.73 -4.97 47.24
CA PRO A 6 -2.65 -5.33 45.84
C PRO A 6 -3.61 -4.46 45.00
N ILE A 7 -3.08 -3.83 43.95
CA ILE A 7 -3.85 -3.12 42.94
C ILE A 7 -4.37 -4.15 41.93
N LEU A 8 -5.68 -4.39 41.95
CA LEU A 8 -6.40 -5.14 40.92
C LEU A 8 -6.40 -4.31 39.62
N LEU A 9 -5.70 -4.77 38.58
CA LEU A 9 -5.91 -4.27 37.22
C LEU A 9 -7.18 -4.91 36.65
N ALA A 10 -8.24 -4.10 36.50
CA ALA A 10 -9.42 -4.47 35.75
C ALA A 10 -9.12 -4.39 34.24
N PHE A 11 -9.10 -5.54 33.56
CA PHE A 11 -9.11 -5.62 32.11
C PHE A 11 -10.47 -5.14 31.58
N LEU A 12 -10.53 -3.91 31.07
CA LEU A 12 -11.65 -3.42 30.27
C LEU A 12 -11.59 -4.09 28.90
N ALA A 13 -12.35 -5.18 28.73
CA ALA A 13 -12.65 -5.75 27.44
C ALA A 13 -13.53 -4.76 26.65
N LEU A 14 -12.92 -4.02 25.73
CA LEU A 14 -13.63 -3.16 24.79
C LEU A 14 -14.33 -4.05 23.75
N SER A 15 -15.52 -4.56 24.07
CA SER A 15 -16.38 -5.22 23.09
C SER A 15 -16.81 -4.19 22.05
N ALA A 16 -16.12 -4.16 20.91
CA ALA A 16 -16.59 -3.49 19.71
C ALA A 16 -17.90 -4.16 19.27
N HIS A 17 -19.02 -3.62 19.74
CA HIS A 17 -20.34 -3.98 19.23
C HIS A 17 -20.36 -3.53 17.78
N ALA A 18 -20.32 -4.47 16.84
CA ALA A 18 -20.72 -4.20 15.47
C ALA A 18 -22.17 -3.71 15.54
N GLU A 19 -22.36 -2.38 15.50
CA GLU A 19 -23.69 -1.80 15.47
C GLU A 19 -24.45 -2.48 14.34
N ASN A 20 -25.59 -3.09 14.68
CA ASN A 20 -26.52 -3.72 13.76
C ASN A 20 -27.24 -2.62 12.95
N ARG A 21 -26.47 -1.83 12.19
CA ARG A 21 -26.98 -0.75 11.37
C ARG A 21 -27.76 -1.39 10.22
N PRO A 22 -29.04 -1.02 10.03
CA PRO A 22 -29.82 -1.57 8.94
C PRO A 22 -29.13 -1.28 7.61
N CYS A 23 -28.85 -2.33 6.86
CA CYS A 23 -28.28 -2.25 5.51
C CYS A 23 -29.29 -1.59 4.57
N PRO A 24 -28.99 -0.43 3.95
CA PRO A 24 -29.94 0.26 3.07
C PRO A 24 -29.99 -0.38 1.67
N ALA A 25 -30.06 -1.71 1.59
CA ALA A 25 -29.91 -2.48 0.36
C ALA A 25 -30.85 -2.04 -0.78
N SER A 26 -32.11 -1.70 -0.48
CA SER A 26 -33.04 -1.19 -1.49
C SER A 26 -32.56 0.12 -2.12
N ARG A 27 -31.99 1.03 -1.33
CA ARG A 27 -31.44 2.29 -1.85
C ARG A 27 -30.23 2.03 -2.74
N GLU A 28 -29.34 1.14 -2.31
CA GLU A 28 -28.13 0.79 -3.07
C GLU A 28 -28.49 0.08 -4.38
N TYR A 29 -29.47 -0.83 -4.36
CA TYR A 29 -30.02 -1.48 -5.56
C TYR A 29 -30.56 -0.46 -6.56
N ILE A 30 -31.48 0.41 -6.12
CA ILE A 30 -32.12 1.41 -6.99
C ILE A 30 -31.05 2.34 -7.58
N THR A 31 -30.12 2.82 -6.76
CA THR A 31 -29.05 3.72 -7.22
C THR A 31 -28.16 3.05 -8.27
N ALA A 32 -27.74 1.81 -8.03
CA ALA A 32 -26.91 1.06 -8.97
C ALA A 32 -27.64 0.78 -10.29
N LEU A 33 -28.91 0.36 -10.22
CA LEU A 33 -29.71 0.04 -11.40
C LEU A 33 -29.99 1.28 -12.25
N GLU A 34 -30.34 2.41 -11.63
CA GLU A 34 -30.59 3.66 -12.36
C GLU A 34 -29.32 4.19 -13.04
N PHE A 35 -28.15 4.05 -12.40
CA PHE A 35 -26.88 4.35 -13.06
C PHE A 35 -26.61 3.42 -14.25
N LEU A 36 -26.81 2.11 -14.09
CA LEU A 36 -26.60 1.13 -15.18
C LEU A 36 -27.52 1.40 -16.38
N ARG A 37 -28.76 1.82 -16.13
CA ARG A 37 -29.75 2.18 -17.17
C ARG A 37 -29.42 3.49 -17.87
N SER A 38 -28.99 4.50 -17.12
CA SER A 38 -28.70 5.83 -17.67
C SER A 38 -27.31 5.92 -18.32
N SER A 39 -26.39 5.02 -17.99
CA SER A 39 -25.03 5.05 -18.52
C SER A 39 -24.94 4.44 -19.94
N SER A 40 -24.89 5.33 -20.93
CA SER A 40 -24.76 4.97 -22.35
C SER A 40 -23.45 4.27 -22.69
N SER A 41 -22.43 4.33 -21.82
CA SER A 41 -21.14 3.69 -22.03
C SER A 41 -21.06 2.26 -21.46
N LEU A 42 -21.94 1.88 -20.53
CA LEU A 42 -21.96 0.55 -19.93
C LEU A 42 -22.79 -0.46 -20.74
N LYS A 43 -23.88 -0.01 -21.37
CA LYS A 43 -24.78 -0.78 -22.28
C LYS A 43 -25.01 -2.23 -21.86
N LEU A 44 -25.40 -2.46 -20.60
CA LEU A 44 -25.80 -3.79 -20.14
C LEU A 44 -27.27 -4.07 -20.49
N PRO A 45 -27.63 -5.28 -20.96
CA PRO A 45 -29.03 -5.70 -21.05
C PRO A 45 -29.73 -5.60 -19.69
N GLU A 46 -30.99 -5.19 -19.69
CA GLU A 46 -31.78 -4.99 -18.46
C GLU A 46 -31.75 -6.18 -17.47
N PRO A 47 -31.86 -7.46 -17.90
CA PRO A 47 -31.70 -8.60 -16.98
C PRO A 47 -30.33 -8.67 -16.30
N GLU A 48 -29.26 -8.33 -17.02
CA GLU A 48 -27.90 -8.29 -16.49
C GLU A 48 -27.70 -7.09 -15.55
N ALA A 49 -28.24 -5.92 -15.91
CA ALA A 49 -28.20 -4.74 -15.06
C ALA A 49 -28.86 -4.97 -13.70
N ARG A 50 -30.02 -5.65 -13.66
CA ARG A 50 -30.68 -6.04 -12.41
C ARG A 50 -29.83 -6.98 -11.57
N LYS A 51 -29.19 -7.98 -12.20
CA LYS A 51 -28.28 -8.90 -11.51
C LYS A 51 -27.09 -8.16 -10.88
N TYR A 52 -26.50 -7.20 -11.60
CA TYR A 52 -25.43 -6.37 -11.05
C TYR A 52 -25.93 -5.54 -9.87
N ALA A 53 -27.09 -4.91 -9.99
CA ALA A 53 -27.69 -4.14 -8.90
C ALA A 53 -27.94 -5.00 -7.66
N ASP A 54 -28.41 -6.25 -7.82
CA ASP A 54 -28.55 -7.21 -6.72
C ASP A 54 -27.21 -7.53 -6.05
N GLU A 55 -26.15 -7.73 -6.83
CA GLU A 55 -24.80 -8.01 -6.31
C GLU A 55 -24.20 -6.79 -5.60
N ILE A 56 -24.40 -5.59 -6.14
CA ILE A 56 -23.93 -4.32 -5.57
C ILE A 56 -24.63 -4.02 -4.25
N ALA A 57 -25.95 -4.24 -4.17
CA ALA A 57 -26.74 -3.98 -2.96
C ALA A 57 -26.27 -4.78 -1.73
N LYS A 58 -25.61 -5.93 -1.94
CA LYS A 58 -25.01 -6.74 -0.86
C LYS A 58 -23.86 -6.04 -0.14
N GLY A 59 -23.24 -5.03 -0.77
CA GLY A 59 -22.19 -4.22 -0.15
C GLY A 59 -22.70 -3.20 0.88
N CYS A 60 -24.03 -3.11 1.09
CA CYS A 60 -24.66 -2.19 2.02
C CYS A 60 -24.26 -0.72 1.81
N ALA A 61 -24.15 0.06 2.88
CA ALA A 61 -24.03 1.51 2.80
C ALA A 61 -22.87 1.96 1.88
N GLY A 62 -23.21 2.76 0.85
CA GLY A 62 -22.26 3.35 -0.09
C GLY A 62 -21.75 2.39 -1.17
N ALA A 63 -22.31 1.18 -1.28
CA ALA A 63 -21.89 0.21 -2.29
C ALA A 63 -22.12 0.72 -3.72
N ALA A 64 -23.28 1.34 -3.97
CA ALA A 64 -23.60 1.92 -5.27
C ALA A 64 -22.63 3.07 -5.60
N GLU A 65 -22.31 3.93 -4.64
CA GLU A 65 -21.34 5.02 -4.83
C GLU A 65 -19.96 4.49 -5.24
N ARG A 66 -19.44 3.49 -4.51
CA ARG A 66 -18.16 2.84 -4.81
C ARG A 66 -18.15 2.23 -6.21
N PHE A 67 -19.21 1.50 -6.56
CA PHE A 67 -19.42 0.93 -7.88
C PHE A 67 -19.40 1.99 -8.99
N ILE A 68 -20.20 3.04 -8.84
CA ILE A 68 -20.33 4.14 -9.81
C ILE A 68 -19.00 4.83 -10.01
N ARG A 69 -18.31 5.17 -8.91
CA ARG A 69 -17.04 5.90 -8.97
C ARG A 69 -15.98 5.15 -9.76
N VAL A 70 -15.83 3.85 -9.53
CA VAL A 70 -14.84 3.02 -10.23
C VAL A 70 -15.27 2.76 -11.68
N SER A 71 -16.49 2.30 -11.92
CA SER A 71 -16.97 1.97 -13.26
C SER A 71 -17.00 3.18 -14.20
N ALA A 72 -17.47 4.34 -13.73
CA ALA A 72 -17.50 5.57 -14.52
C ALA A 72 -16.09 6.07 -14.85
N MET A 73 -15.13 5.95 -13.92
CA MET A 73 -13.74 6.33 -14.17
C MET A 73 -13.12 5.45 -15.25
N LEU A 74 -13.25 4.13 -15.14
CA LEU A 74 -12.68 3.19 -16.10
C LEU A 74 -13.32 3.29 -17.47
N SER A 75 -14.65 3.49 -17.53
CA SER A 75 -15.35 3.70 -18.79
C SER A 75 -14.89 4.99 -19.48
N ARG A 76 -14.64 6.08 -18.73
CA ARG A 76 -14.04 7.31 -19.28
C ARG A 76 -12.60 7.12 -19.75
N ALA A 77 -11.85 6.22 -19.13
CA ALA A 77 -10.51 5.83 -19.54
C ALA A 77 -10.49 4.90 -20.78
N GLY A 78 -11.65 4.57 -21.35
CA GLY A 78 -11.78 3.76 -22.55
C GLY A 78 -11.96 2.26 -22.31
N LEU A 79 -12.10 1.82 -21.06
CA LEU A 79 -12.40 0.42 -20.76
C LEU A 79 -13.82 0.07 -21.24
N SER A 80 -14.01 -1.15 -21.74
CA SER A 80 -15.33 -1.57 -22.22
C SER A 80 -16.38 -1.51 -21.10
N GLY A 81 -17.62 -1.22 -21.45
CA GLY A 81 -18.70 -1.06 -20.49
C GLY A 81 -18.86 -2.26 -19.55
N ARG A 82 -18.75 -3.48 -20.09
CA ARG A 82 -18.84 -4.72 -19.32
C ARG A 82 -17.67 -4.88 -18.34
N GLU A 83 -16.43 -4.64 -18.78
CA GLU A 83 -15.24 -4.75 -17.92
C GLU A 83 -15.20 -3.67 -16.84
N ALA A 84 -15.61 -2.44 -17.18
CA ALA A 84 -15.72 -1.34 -16.24
C ALA A 84 -16.78 -1.63 -15.16
N ALA A 85 -17.94 -2.17 -15.55
CA ALA A 85 -18.98 -2.60 -14.62
C ALA A 85 -18.50 -3.75 -13.73
N GLU A 86 -17.88 -4.79 -14.29
CA GLU A 86 -17.38 -5.93 -13.50
C GLU A 86 -16.30 -5.50 -12.51
N THR A 87 -15.40 -4.60 -12.92
CA THR A 87 -14.38 -4.05 -12.02
C THR A 87 -15.02 -3.20 -10.92
N GLY A 88 -15.94 -2.30 -11.26
CA GLY A 88 -16.65 -1.49 -10.27
C GLY A 88 -17.40 -2.35 -9.25
N LYS A 89 -17.98 -3.47 -9.69
CA LYS A 89 -18.72 -4.41 -8.84
C LYS A 89 -17.83 -5.00 -7.75
N ARG A 90 -16.55 -5.29 -8.06
CA ARG A 90 -15.55 -5.74 -7.06
C ARG A 90 -15.32 -4.72 -5.94
N PHE A 91 -15.50 -3.43 -6.22
CA PHE A 91 -15.37 -2.35 -5.24
C PHE A 91 -16.67 -2.02 -4.51
N ALA A 92 -17.84 -2.46 -5.01
CA ALA A 92 -19.12 -2.28 -4.32
C ALA A 92 -19.10 -2.90 -2.91
N ILE A 93 -18.52 -4.10 -2.78
CA ILE A 93 -18.37 -4.81 -1.50
C ILE A 93 -17.10 -4.41 -0.73
N GLY A 94 -16.30 -3.50 -1.28
CA GLY A 94 -15.06 -3.03 -0.67
C GLY A 94 -15.27 -1.90 0.33
N THR A 95 -14.16 -1.33 0.79
CA THR A 95 -14.18 -0.16 1.67
C THR A 95 -14.03 1.13 0.88
N PRO A 96 -14.43 2.29 1.45
CA PRO A 96 -14.11 3.59 0.86
C PRO A 96 -12.60 3.80 0.65
N ALA A 97 -11.78 3.30 1.57
CA ALA A 97 -10.33 3.44 1.50
C ALA A 97 -9.73 2.68 0.30
N GLU A 98 -10.19 1.46 0.03
CA GLU A 98 -9.78 0.70 -1.16
C GLU A 98 -10.14 1.47 -2.45
N VAL A 99 -11.32 2.06 -2.52
CA VAL A 99 -11.74 2.88 -3.68
C VAL A 99 -10.86 4.11 -3.84
N ASP A 100 -10.55 4.81 -2.75
CA ASP A 100 -9.70 5.98 -2.82
C ASP A 100 -8.26 5.64 -3.24
N THR A 101 -7.70 4.53 -2.74
CA THR A 101 -6.41 4.00 -3.18
C THR A 101 -6.44 3.67 -4.66
N PHE A 102 -7.44 2.90 -5.10
CA PHE A 102 -7.60 2.53 -6.51
C PHE A 102 -7.66 3.74 -7.42
N VAL A 103 -8.54 4.71 -7.12
CA VAL A 103 -8.72 5.91 -7.93
C VAL A 103 -7.45 6.75 -7.98
N THR A 104 -6.73 6.87 -6.86
CA THR A 104 -5.49 7.64 -6.80
C THR A 104 -4.40 6.98 -7.62
N VAL A 105 -4.13 5.70 -7.37
CA VAL A 105 -3.10 4.93 -8.08
C VAL A 105 -3.40 4.88 -9.58
N PHE A 106 -4.65 4.59 -9.96
CA PHE A 106 -5.06 4.54 -11.37
C PHE A 106 -4.84 5.88 -12.07
N LYS A 107 -5.25 7.00 -11.47
CA LYS A 107 -5.07 8.33 -12.08
C LYS A 107 -3.59 8.69 -12.24
N ARG A 108 -2.77 8.41 -11.24
CA ARG A 108 -1.31 8.64 -11.32
C ARG A 108 -0.64 7.70 -12.33
N ALA A 109 -1.13 6.48 -12.48
CA ALA A 109 -0.64 5.53 -13.47
C ALA A 109 -1.00 5.93 -14.90
N PHE A 110 -2.26 6.33 -15.12
CA PHE A 110 -2.80 6.51 -16.46
C PHE A 110 -2.59 7.91 -17.06
N ALA A 111 -2.57 8.97 -16.25
CA ALA A 111 -2.54 10.32 -16.80
C ALA A 111 -1.15 10.70 -17.34
N GLU A 112 -1.15 11.43 -18.46
CA GLU A 112 0.04 11.86 -19.20
C GLU A 112 0.99 12.70 -18.33
N GLU A 113 0.44 13.58 -17.49
CA GLU A 113 1.23 14.42 -16.59
C GLU A 113 1.97 13.61 -15.50
N TYR A 114 1.54 12.37 -15.24
CA TYR A 114 2.14 11.47 -14.25
C TYR A 114 2.93 10.36 -14.91
N LEU A 115 2.44 9.12 -14.90
CA LEU A 115 3.21 7.96 -15.37
C LEU A 115 2.98 7.62 -16.85
N ASP A 116 1.88 8.08 -17.43
CA ASP A 116 1.50 7.83 -18.83
C ASP A 116 1.57 6.34 -19.22
N LEU A 117 1.09 5.46 -18.32
CA LEU A 117 0.99 4.03 -18.60
C LEU A 117 -0.24 3.75 -19.43
N ASP A 118 -0.20 2.66 -20.21
CA ASP A 118 -1.39 2.18 -20.89
C ASP A 118 -2.48 1.77 -19.89
N LEU A 119 -3.71 1.65 -20.39
CA LEU A 119 -4.89 1.34 -19.59
C LEU A 119 -4.75 0.03 -18.81
N GLY A 120 -4.14 -1.00 -19.42
CA GLY A 120 -3.99 -2.32 -18.82
C GLY A 120 -2.97 -2.31 -17.69
N ASP A 121 -1.80 -1.71 -17.92
CA ASP A 121 -0.77 -1.51 -16.91
C ASP A 121 -1.26 -0.67 -15.73
N SER A 122 -1.96 0.42 -16.02
CA SER A 122 -2.57 1.30 -15.02
C SER A 122 -3.59 0.58 -14.15
N LEU A 123 -4.48 -0.21 -14.78
CA LEU A 123 -5.49 -0.98 -14.08
C LEU A 123 -4.87 -2.05 -13.19
N ARG A 124 -3.87 -2.79 -13.69
CA ARG A 124 -3.17 -3.83 -12.92
C ARG A 124 -2.49 -3.24 -11.68
N MET A 125 -1.79 -2.13 -11.83
CA MET A 125 -1.11 -1.46 -10.72
C MET A 125 -2.11 -1.01 -9.65
N ALA A 126 -3.21 -0.38 -10.08
CA ALA A 126 -4.25 0.09 -9.18
C ALA A 126 -4.95 -1.06 -8.45
N LEU A 127 -5.25 -2.16 -9.12
CA LEU A 127 -5.83 -3.36 -8.51
C LEU A 127 -4.88 -3.98 -7.48
N SER A 128 -3.59 -4.06 -7.80
CA SER A 128 -2.59 -4.63 -6.90
C SER A 128 -2.54 -3.88 -5.56
N LEU A 129 -2.44 -2.55 -5.60
CA LEU A 129 -2.33 -1.75 -4.37
C LEU A 129 -3.67 -1.55 -3.64
N ALA A 130 -4.81 -1.71 -4.31
CA ALA A 130 -6.12 -1.44 -3.71
C ALA A 130 -6.93 -2.67 -3.31
N LYS A 131 -6.82 -3.79 -4.04
CA LYS A 131 -7.63 -5.00 -3.82
C LYS A 131 -6.81 -6.21 -3.41
N GLU A 132 -5.56 -6.30 -3.86
CA GLU A 132 -4.68 -7.44 -3.54
C GLU A 132 -3.85 -7.16 -2.29
N PHE A 133 -3.61 -5.88 -1.98
CA PHE A 133 -2.91 -5.45 -0.78
C PHE A 133 -3.77 -5.59 0.49
N ALA A 134 -3.32 -6.41 1.44
CA ALA A 134 -4.02 -6.65 2.71
C ALA A 134 -3.68 -5.65 3.84
N GLY A 135 -2.75 -4.73 3.62
CA GLY A 135 -2.30 -3.76 4.62
C GLY A 135 -3.18 -2.50 4.72
N ASP A 136 -2.62 -1.44 5.32
CA ASP A 136 -3.29 -0.15 5.47
C ASP A 136 -3.41 0.61 4.12
N GLN A 137 -4.66 0.74 3.65
CA GLN A 137 -5.00 1.36 2.37
C GLN A 137 -4.58 2.85 2.25
N PRO A 138 -4.92 3.73 3.22
CA PRO A 138 -4.38 5.10 3.24
C PRO A 138 -2.86 5.18 3.19
N GLN A 139 -2.18 4.27 3.90
CA GLN A 139 -0.72 4.28 4.00
C GLN A 139 -0.04 3.85 2.70
N VAL A 140 -0.50 2.75 2.06
CA VAL A 140 0.09 2.30 0.78
C VAL A 140 -0.10 3.33 -0.33
N ARG A 141 -1.24 4.05 -0.32
CA ARG A 141 -1.48 5.17 -1.23
C ARG A 141 -0.47 6.30 -0.99
N ALA A 142 -0.27 6.71 0.26
CA ALA A 142 0.66 7.78 0.60
C ALA A 142 2.12 7.39 0.28
N ASP A 143 2.50 6.13 0.55
CA ASP A 143 3.82 5.61 0.21
C ASP A 143 4.04 5.60 -1.30
N PHE A 144 3.06 5.14 -2.08
CA PHE A 144 3.12 5.15 -3.54
C PHE A 144 3.35 6.57 -4.08
N GLU A 145 2.54 7.55 -3.65
CA GLU A 145 2.69 8.94 -4.10
C GLU A 145 4.05 9.54 -3.72
N LYS A 146 4.52 9.27 -2.50
CA LYS A 146 5.83 9.73 -2.03
C LYS A 146 6.98 9.11 -2.82
N LEU A 147 6.89 7.81 -3.12
CA LEU A 147 7.88 7.10 -3.93
C LEU A 147 7.89 7.57 -5.37
N LEU A 148 6.72 7.90 -5.94
CA LEU A 148 6.63 8.50 -7.28
C LEU A 148 7.34 9.84 -7.37
N ALA A 149 7.10 10.74 -6.42
CA ALA A 149 7.81 12.02 -6.36
C ALA A 149 9.33 11.77 -6.23
N PHE A 150 9.73 10.85 -5.36
CA PHE A 150 11.12 10.51 -5.17
C PHE A 150 11.78 9.96 -6.45
N CYS A 151 11.16 9.02 -7.15
CA CYS A 151 11.79 8.37 -8.31
C CYS A 151 11.71 9.17 -9.62
N THR A 152 10.79 10.14 -9.74
CA THR A 152 10.70 11.01 -10.93
C THR A 152 11.63 12.22 -10.87
N GLU A 153 11.99 12.70 -9.67
CA GLU A 153 12.88 13.86 -9.52
C GLU A 153 14.32 13.55 -9.99
N GLU A 154 14.86 14.37 -10.90
CA GLU A 154 16.20 14.22 -11.49
C GLU A 154 17.33 14.22 -10.44
N LYS A 155 17.19 15.05 -9.39
CA LYS A 155 18.16 15.12 -8.29
C LYS A 155 18.19 13.87 -7.41
N ASN A 156 17.18 13.00 -7.53
CA ASN A 156 17.06 11.76 -6.76
C ASN A 156 17.43 10.58 -7.66
N LEU A 157 16.43 9.97 -8.32
CA LEU A 157 16.65 8.85 -9.24
C LEU A 157 16.46 9.20 -10.71
N GLY A 158 15.63 10.20 -11.04
CA GLY A 158 15.35 10.60 -12.42
C GLY A 158 14.92 9.44 -13.32
N LEU A 159 14.18 8.46 -12.80
CA LEU A 159 13.82 7.28 -13.57
C LEU A 159 12.78 7.63 -14.64
N PRO A 160 12.82 6.98 -15.82
CA PRO A 160 11.73 7.03 -16.77
C PRO A 160 10.40 6.71 -16.09
N LYS A 161 9.35 7.49 -16.40
CA LYS A 161 8.02 7.40 -15.79
C LYS A 161 7.54 5.94 -15.61
N PRO A 162 7.50 5.07 -16.64
CA PRO A 162 7.05 3.68 -16.43
C PRO A 162 7.89 2.88 -15.43
N GLN A 163 9.21 3.09 -15.43
CA GLN A 163 10.11 2.42 -14.50
C GLN A 163 9.90 2.93 -13.07
N CYS A 164 9.65 4.23 -12.89
CA CYS A 164 9.30 4.83 -11.62
C CYS A 164 7.97 4.28 -11.07
N GLY A 165 6.95 4.09 -11.93
CA GLY A 165 5.69 3.45 -11.54
C GLY A 165 5.85 2.01 -11.05
N ALA A 166 6.63 1.20 -11.78
CA ALA A 166 6.93 -0.18 -11.38
C ALA A 166 7.78 -0.24 -10.09
N PHE A 167 8.68 0.71 -9.90
CA PHE A 167 9.46 0.85 -8.67
C PHE A 167 8.58 1.25 -7.49
N ALA A 168 7.82 2.34 -7.59
CA ALA A 168 7.00 2.86 -6.51
C ALA A 168 5.95 1.85 -6.05
N SER A 169 5.29 1.17 -6.99
CA SER A 169 4.29 0.14 -6.64
C SER A 169 4.93 -1.06 -5.93
N ARG A 170 6.07 -1.57 -6.43
CA ARG A 170 6.80 -2.68 -5.80
C ARG A 170 7.27 -2.34 -4.37
N ILE A 171 7.79 -1.14 -4.15
CA ILE A 171 8.26 -0.72 -2.83
C ILE A 171 7.08 -0.47 -1.89
N ALA A 172 6.03 0.24 -2.33
CA ALA A 172 4.84 0.47 -1.52
C ALA A 172 4.17 -0.84 -1.08
N ALA A 173 4.10 -1.84 -1.97
CA ALA A 173 3.53 -3.15 -1.65
C ALA A 173 4.28 -3.90 -0.52
N LYS A 174 5.58 -3.60 -0.30
CA LYS A 174 6.32 -4.18 0.84
C LYS A 174 5.81 -3.71 2.21
N GLY A 175 5.00 -2.65 2.25
CA GLY A 175 4.35 -2.18 3.46
C GLY A 175 3.21 -3.07 3.97
N GLU A 176 2.84 -4.13 3.23
CA GLU A 176 1.75 -5.03 3.61
C GLU A 176 2.00 -5.70 4.97
N THR A 177 3.27 -5.98 5.29
CA THR A 177 3.68 -6.60 6.54
C THR A 177 4.14 -5.61 7.60
N TRP A 178 4.02 -4.30 7.34
CA TRP A 178 4.46 -3.24 8.24
C TRP A 178 3.25 -2.53 8.85
N ASN A 179 3.26 -2.34 10.17
CA ASN A 179 2.32 -1.46 10.86
C ASN A 179 2.73 0.02 10.71
N GLY A 180 3.01 0.46 9.48
CA GLY A 180 3.49 1.81 9.18
C GLY A 180 3.99 1.97 7.74
N GLY A 181 4.33 3.20 7.38
CA GLY A 181 4.76 3.55 6.02
C GLY A 181 6.17 3.11 5.66
N VAL A 182 6.35 2.64 4.42
CA VAL A 182 7.65 2.16 3.90
C VAL A 182 8.44 3.22 3.15
N ALA A 183 7.79 4.23 2.56
CA ALA A 183 8.47 5.20 1.70
C ALA A 183 9.47 6.05 2.49
N GLY A 184 9.11 6.49 3.69
CA GLY A 184 9.98 7.29 4.55
C GLY A 184 11.29 6.57 4.94
N PRO A 185 11.20 5.39 5.57
CA PRO A 185 12.37 4.56 5.88
C PRO A 185 13.21 4.24 4.66
N PHE A 186 12.58 3.88 3.54
CA PHE A 186 13.28 3.57 2.29
C PHE A 186 14.11 4.77 1.79
N ILE A 187 13.49 5.95 1.67
CA ILE A 187 14.14 7.15 1.14
C ILE A 187 15.33 7.57 2.03
N ARG A 188 15.13 7.64 3.36
CA ARG A 188 16.21 7.99 4.28
C ARG A 188 17.36 6.98 4.23
N GLY A 189 17.03 5.70 4.11
CA GLY A 189 18.01 4.64 3.95
C GLY A 189 18.84 4.81 2.67
N PHE A 190 18.19 5.08 1.54
CA PHE A 190 18.85 5.35 0.28
C PHE A 190 19.74 6.61 0.36
N GLU A 191 19.24 7.71 0.92
CA GLU A 191 20.00 8.95 1.11
C GLU A 191 21.24 8.72 1.98
N TYR A 192 21.10 7.98 3.08
CA TYR A 192 22.24 7.62 3.91
C TYR A 192 23.28 6.81 3.14
N LEU A 193 22.83 5.77 2.42
CA LEU A 193 23.69 4.88 1.64
C LEU A 193 24.47 5.60 0.53
N THR A 194 23.91 6.66 -0.03
CA THR A 194 24.55 7.46 -1.09
C THR A 194 25.35 8.65 -0.57
N SER A 195 25.15 9.03 0.70
CA SER A 195 25.82 10.19 1.30
C SER A 195 27.31 9.94 1.63
N SER A 196 28.04 11.04 1.81
CA SER A 196 29.41 11.06 2.34
C SER A 196 29.53 10.67 3.81
N HIS A 197 28.42 10.72 4.57
CA HIS A 197 28.37 10.30 5.97
C HIS A 197 28.05 8.80 6.12
N GLY A 198 27.59 8.17 5.04
CA GLY A 198 27.41 6.73 4.94
C GLY A 198 28.45 6.10 4.00
N PRO A 199 28.12 4.97 3.35
CA PRO A 199 29.05 4.25 2.49
C PRO A 199 29.32 4.90 1.12
N SER A 200 28.66 6.00 0.76
CA SER A 200 28.82 6.66 -0.55
C SER A 200 28.68 5.69 -1.72
N LEU A 201 27.67 4.83 -1.66
CA LEU A 201 27.35 3.87 -2.71
C LEU A 201 26.81 4.58 -3.94
N VAL A 202 27.07 4.01 -5.11
CA VAL A 202 26.37 4.40 -6.33
C VAL A 202 24.90 4.00 -6.25
N SER A 203 24.01 4.76 -6.89
CA SER A 203 22.55 4.61 -6.75
C SER A 203 22.04 3.19 -6.96
N GLY A 204 22.57 2.45 -7.95
CA GLY A 204 22.16 1.07 -8.20
C GLY A 204 22.44 0.12 -7.03
N GLU A 205 23.59 0.27 -6.37
CA GLU A 205 23.94 -0.53 -5.19
C GLU A 205 23.14 -0.08 -3.97
N ALA A 206 23.00 1.23 -3.77
CA ALA A 206 22.19 1.80 -2.70
C ALA A 206 20.72 1.36 -2.76
N LEU A 207 20.12 1.30 -3.96
CA LEU A 207 18.77 0.76 -4.17
C LEU A 207 18.69 -0.70 -3.74
N LYS A 208 19.63 -1.54 -4.20
CA LYS A 208 19.66 -2.97 -3.85
C LYS A 208 19.77 -3.19 -2.34
N VAL A 209 20.64 -2.44 -1.66
CA VAL A 209 20.80 -2.51 -0.21
C VAL A 209 19.54 -2.00 0.48
N SER A 210 18.97 -0.87 0.04
CA SER A 210 17.73 -0.32 0.60
C SER A 210 16.55 -1.28 0.51
N GLU A 211 16.35 -1.91 -0.65
CA GLU A 211 15.29 -2.92 -0.83
C GLU A 211 15.49 -4.13 0.09
N THR A 212 16.74 -4.54 0.29
CA THR A 212 17.09 -5.67 1.16
C THR A 212 16.80 -5.34 2.63
N LEU A 213 17.18 -4.14 3.08
CA LEU A 213 16.92 -3.67 4.44
C LEU A 213 15.42 -3.48 4.68
N LEU A 214 14.69 -2.90 3.72
CA LEU A 214 13.24 -2.77 3.82
C LEU A 214 12.54 -4.14 3.92
N ALA A 215 13.01 -5.15 3.19
CA ALA A 215 12.45 -6.49 3.28
C ALA A 215 12.72 -7.18 4.64
N ALA A 216 13.75 -6.74 5.37
CA ALA A 216 14.10 -7.30 6.68
C ALA A 216 13.17 -6.82 7.80
N GLY A 217 12.51 -5.67 7.62
CA GLY A 217 11.50 -5.15 8.54
C GLY A 217 11.84 -3.80 9.15
N PRO A 218 10.96 -3.26 10.00
CA PRO A 218 11.22 -2.06 10.77
C PRO A 218 12.53 -2.20 11.57
N GLY A 219 13.29 -1.11 11.71
CA GLY A 219 14.56 -1.11 12.45
C GLY A 219 15.79 -1.59 11.67
N ALA A 220 15.64 -2.34 10.57
CA ALA A 220 16.79 -2.83 9.79
C ALA A 220 17.71 -1.70 9.28
N PHE A 221 17.15 -0.57 8.87
CA PHE A 221 17.94 0.61 8.47
C PHE A 221 18.71 1.24 9.63
N GLU A 222 18.12 1.28 10.82
CA GLU A 222 18.77 1.82 12.01
C GLU A 222 19.92 0.90 12.44
N ASN A 223 19.67 -0.41 12.49
CA ASN A 223 20.69 -1.42 12.77
C ASN A 223 21.85 -1.33 11.76
N PHE A 224 21.54 -1.17 10.46
CA PHE A 224 22.56 -0.98 9.44
C PHE A 224 23.39 0.28 9.70
N THR A 225 22.73 1.41 9.98
CA THR A 225 23.38 2.71 10.18
C THR A 225 24.33 2.67 11.38
N GLN A 226 23.85 2.16 12.52
CA GLN A 226 24.65 2.03 13.74
C GLN A 226 25.83 1.07 13.54
N ALA A 227 25.59 -0.10 12.95
CA ALA A 227 26.62 -1.09 12.68
C ALA A 227 27.69 -0.57 11.71
N TYR A 228 27.28 0.15 10.66
CA TYR A 228 28.23 0.76 9.72
C TYR A 228 29.08 1.83 10.40
N GLY A 229 28.45 2.72 11.17
CA GLY A 229 29.15 3.78 11.91
C GLY A 229 30.19 3.20 12.88
N TYR A 230 29.83 2.17 13.64
CA TYR A 230 30.77 1.46 14.51
C TYR A 230 31.89 0.75 13.73
N ALA A 231 31.57 0.17 12.56
CA ALA A 231 32.53 -0.55 11.76
C ALA A 231 33.64 0.36 11.21
N VAL A 232 33.32 1.59 10.79
CA VAL A 232 34.30 2.51 10.18
C VAL A 232 35.02 3.41 11.20
N ALA A 233 34.47 3.58 12.40
CA ALA A 233 35.06 4.46 13.42
C ALA A 233 36.46 3.98 13.85
N GLU A 234 37.38 4.93 14.08
CA GLU A 234 38.74 4.64 14.59
C GLU A 234 38.72 3.93 15.94
N GLY A 235 37.79 4.32 16.83
CA GLY A 235 37.56 3.65 18.12
C GLY A 235 36.63 2.44 18.07
N GLY A 236 36.19 2.04 16.87
CA GLY A 236 35.31 0.89 16.64
C GLY A 236 36.06 -0.30 16.06
N LEU A 237 35.58 -0.86 14.95
CA LEU A 237 36.25 -1.98 14.28
C LEU A 237 37.33 -1.55 13.27
N HIS A 238 37.35 -0.26 12.91
CA HIS A 238 38.29 0.31 11.93
C HIS A 238 38.39 -0.49 10.61
N LEU A 239 37.24 -0.94 10.10
CA LEU A 239 37.15 -1.71 8.87
C LEU A 239 37.20 -0.80 7.63
N GLY A 240 37.74 -1.35 6.55
CA GLY A 240 37.58 -0.76 5.22
C GLY A 240 36.11 -0.76 4.79
N ARG A 241 35.75 0.16 3.88
CA ARG A 241 34.36 0.41 3.46
C ARG A 241 33.59 -0.86 3.07
N GLU A 242 34.16 -1.72 2.23
CA GLU A 242 33.46 -2.92 1.75
C GLU A 242 33.14 -3.90 2.87
N ASP A 243 34.07 -4.12 3.79
CA ASP A 243 33.89 -5.04 4.92
C ASP A 243 32.97 -4.43 5.98
N ALA A 244 33.01 -3.11 6.18
CA ALA A 244 32.04 -2.39 7.01
C ALA A 244 30.60 -2.54 6.48
N ILE A 245 30.39 -2.46 5.16
CA ILE A 245 29.07 -2.71 4.56
C ILE A 245 28.63 -4.16 4.79
N LYS A 246 29.50 -5.14 4.54
CA LYS A 246 29.18 -6.57 4.75
C LYS A 246 28.79 -6.82 6.21
N PHE A 247 29.58 -6.30 7.15
CA PHE A 247 29.31 -6.37 8.58
C PHE A 247 27.96 -5.75 8.95
N ALA A 248 27.72 -4.51 8.51
CA ALA A 248 26.47 -3.79 8.79
C ALA A 248 25.25 -4.51 8.23
N ARG A 249 25.34 -5.09 7.02
CA ARG A 249 24.28 -5.92 6.45
C ARG A 249 24.04 -7.18 7.27
N GLY A 250 25.10 -7.84 7.74
CA GLY A 250 24.96 -9.03 8.59
C GLY A 250 24.15 -8.75 9.85
N LEU A 251 24.46 -7.66 10.55
CA LEU A 251 23.71 -7.25 11.75
C LEU A 251 22.30 -6.79 11.43
N ALA A 252 22.10 -5.97 10.40
CA ALA A 252 20.78 -5.46 10.02
C ALA A 252 19.79 -6.55 9.59
N LEU A 253 20.30 -7.68 9.11
CA LEU A 253 19.50 -8.84 8.68
C LEU A 253 19.37 -9.90 9.77
N THR A 254 20.00 -9.68 10.93
CA THR A 254 19.79 -10.54 12.09
C THR A 254 18.38 -10.29 12.60
N ARG A 255 17.50 -11.28 12.43
CA ARG A 255 16.15 -11.21 12.98
C ARG A 255 16.24 -11.34 14.49
N ASP A 256 15.58 -10.44 15.22
CA ASP A 256 15.37 -10.63 16.63
C ASP A 256 14.65 -11.97 16.85
N ALA A 257 15.28 -12.88 17.59
CA ALA A 257 14.66 -14.16 17.97
C ALA A 257 13.38 -13.98 18.81
N HIS A 258 13.05 -12.73 19.18
CA HIS A 258 11.91 -12.32 19.98
C HIS A 258 10.81 -11.58 19.22
N GLU A 259 10.96 -11.27 17.92
CA GLU A 259 9.83 -10.84 17.09
C GLU A 259 8.96 -12.06 16.74
N THR A 260 8.10 -12.38 17.71
CA THR A 260 7.08 -13.41 17.63
C THR A 260 6.23 -13.23 16.38
N THR A 261 6.07 -14.37 15.70
CA THR A 261 5.09 -14.71 14.68
C THR A 261 3.91 -13.74 14.59
N PRO A 262 3.57 -13.20 13.40
CA PRO A 262 2.33 -12.46 13.24
C PRO A 262 1.20 -13.38 13.67
N GLU A 263 0.49 -13.00 14.73
CA GLU A 263 -0.66 -13.73 15.24
C GLU A 263 -1.67 -13.80 14.08
N LYS A 264 -1.77 -14.99 13.48
CA LYS A 264 -2.68 -15.26 12.38
C LYS A 264 -4.08 -14.89 12.88
N PRO A 265 -4.79 -13.94 12.25
CA PRO A 265 -6.11 -13.57 12.74
C PRO A 265 -6.98 -14.82 12.76
N ALA A 266 -7.53 -15.13 13.93
CA ALA A 266 -8.36 -16.30 14.13
C ALA A 266 -9.43 -16.34 13.04
N ALA A 267 -9.43 -17.40 12.25
CA ALA A 267 -10.46 -17.64 11.26
C ALA A 267 -11.81 -17.64 11.99
N LYS A 268 -12.62 -16.60 11.74
CA LYS A 268 -14.02 -16.58 12.18
C LYS A 268 -14.72 -17.76 11.52
N LYS A 269 -15.05 -18.79 12.32
CA LYS A 269 -15.99 -19.83 11.96
C LYS A 269 -17.41 -19.37 12.27
#